data_AF-A0AAW1GQZ4-F1
#
_entry.id   AF-A0AAW1GQZ4-F1
#
_cell.length_a   1.000
_cell.length_b   1.000
_cell.length_c   1.000
_cell.angle_alpha   90.00
_cell.angle_beta   90.00
_cell.angle_gamma   90.00
#
_symmetry.space_group_name_H-M   'P 1'
#
loop_
_entity.id
_entity.type
_entity.pdbx_description
1 polymer ?
#
loop_
_entity_poly.entity_id
_entity_poly.type
_entity_poly.pdbx_seq_one_letter_code
_entity_poly.pdbx_strand_id
1 'polypeptide(L)' 'MEGGKIMFDKFDGKDFAFWKMQITDYLYSKNMHLPLEGSKPDSMEKADWEKLDRQALGVVRLTLARNVAVEFSRTIK' A
#
# COMPACT_ATOMS: atom_id res chain seq x y z
N MET A 1 3.57 -20.08 -11.65
CA MET A 1 3.35 -19.26 -10.45
C MET A 1 4.59 -18.42 -10.27
N GLU A 2 4.61 -17.20 -10.78
CA GLU A 2 5.72 -16.29 -10.50
C GLU A 2 5.22 -15.24 -9.53
N GLY A 3 5.50 -15.50 -8.25
CA GLY A 3 5.48 -14.46 -7.23
C GLY A 3 6.52 -13.43 -7.63
N GLY A 4 6.07 -12.41 -8.38
CA GLY A 4 6.86 -11.23 -8.70
C GLY A 4 7.35 -10.65 -7.39
N LYS A 5 8.64 -10.89 -7.10
CA LYS A 5 9.36 -10.31 -5.98
C LYS A 5 9.05 -8.82 -5.99
N ILE A 6 8.42 -8.31 -4.94
CA ILE A 6 8.31 -6.86 -4.75
C ILE A 6 9.75 -6.34 -4.80
N MET A 7 10.09 -5.56 -5.83
CA MET A 7 11.47 -5.18 -6.15
C MET A 7 12.05 -4.13 -5.18
N PHE A 8 11.24 -3.63 -4.25
CA PHE A 8 11.63 -2.59 -3.31
C PHE A 8 12.16 -3.19 -2.01
N ASP A 9 13.12 -2.49 -1.42
CA ASP A 9 13.51 -2.75 -0.04
C ASP A 9 12.33 -2.49 0.89
N LYS A 10 12.24 -3.29 1.94
CA LYS A 10 11.20 -3.11 2.94
C LYS A 10 11.52 -1.88 3.79
N PHE A 11 10.53 -1.04 4.04
CA PHE A 11 10.65 0.11 4.92
C PHE A 11 10.96 -0.34 6.34
N ASP A 12 12.16 0.00 6.81
CA ASP A 12 12.68 -0.35 8.13
C ASP A 12 12.53 0.78 9.17
N GLY A 13 11.95 1.91 8.76
CA GLY A 13 11.82 3.13 9.56
C GLY A 13 12.71 4.28 9.08
N LYS A 14 13.60 4.06 8.11
CA LYS A 14 14.48 5.10 7.54
C LYS A 14 13.99 5.59 6.19
N ASP A 15 14.33 6.84 5.87
CA ASP A 15 14.07 7.47 4.57
C ASP A 15 12.63 7.33 4.09
N PHE A 16 11.68 7.64 4.98
CA PHE A 16 10.24 7.55 4.71
C PHE A 16 9.83 8.26 3.40
N ALA A 17 10.45 9.39 3.07
CA ALA A 17 10.18 10.11 1.82
C ALA A 17 10.50 9.27 0.58
N PHE A 18 11.63 8.55 0.58
CA PHE A 18 12.04 7.70 -0.53
C PHE A 18 11.15 6.46 -0.64
N TRP A 19 10.86 5.79 0.49
CA TRP A 19 9.92 4.68 0.51
C TRP A 19 8.52 5.10 0.02
N LYS A 20 8.02 6.26 0.50
CA LYS A 20 6.74 6.82 0.10
C LYS A 20 6.69 7.08 -1.42
N MET A 21 7.76 7.65 -1.98
CA MET A 21 7.86 7.86 -3.43
C MET A 21 7.75 6.53 -4.20
N GLN A 22 8.52 5.52 -3.80
CA GLN A 22 8.52 4.21 -4.47
C GLN A 22 7.15 3.51 -4.40
N ILE A 23 6.50 3.50 -3.23
CA ILE A 23 5.20 2.84 -3.07
C ILE A 23 4.10 3.59 -3.83
N THR A 24 4.15 4.92 -3.87
CA THR A 24 3.22 5.74 -4.64
C THR A 24 3.36 5.43 -6.13
N ASP A 25 4.57 5.49 -6.70
CA ASP A 25 4.81 5.19 -8.12
C ASP A 25 4.37 3.76 -8.49
N TYR A 26 4.63 2.80 -7.60
CA TYR A 26 4.18 1.43 -7.79
C TYR A 26 2.65 1.32 -7.84
N LEU A 27 1.93 1.94 -6.90
CA LEU A 27 0.46 1.92 -6.88
C LEU A 27 -0.13 2.58 -8.12
N TYR A 28 0.45 3.68 -8.61
CA TYR A 28 0.08 4.28 -9.88
C TYR A 28 0.27 3.31 -11.05
N SER A 29 1.44 2.65 -11.14
CA SER A 29 1.73 1.68 -12.21
C SER A 29 0.77 0.47 -12.23
N LYS A 30 0.13 0.17 -11.09
CA LYS A 30 -0.82 -0.94 -10.94
C LYS A 30 -2.28 -0.52 -10.99
N ASN A 31 -2.59 0.75 -11.29
CA ASN A 31 -3.95 1.31 -11.20
C ASN A 31 -4.58 1.14 -9.81
N MET A 32 -3.75 1.15 -8.75
CA MET A 32 -4.15 1.05 -7.34
C MET A 32 -3.94 2.37 -6.58
N HIS A 33 -3.88 3.49 -7.29
CA HIS A 33 -3.59 4.80 -6.71
C HIS A 33 -4.80 5.46 -6.05
N LEU A 34 -6.03 5.16 -6.48
CA LEU A 34 -7.23 5.83 -5.98
C LEU A 34 -7.39 5.79 -4.44
N PRO A 35 -7.07 4.68 -3.73
CA PRO A 35 -7.09 4.66 -2.26
C PRO A 35 -6.16 5.69 -1.59
N LEU A 36 -5.13 6.18 -2.30
CA LEU A 36 -4.24 7.23 -1.77
C LEU A 36 -4.93 8.60 -1.66
N GLU A 37 -6.03 8.81 -2.38
CA GLU A 37 -6.84 10.04 -2.31
C GLU A 37 -7.69 10.11 -1.03
N GLY A 38 -7.86 8.98 -0.33
CA GLY A 38 -8.48 8.91 0.99
C GLY A 38 -10.01 8.86 0.99
N SER A 39 -10.68 8.96 -0.17
CA SER A 39 -12.12 8.84 -0.28
C SER A 39 -12.53 8.09 -1.56
N LYS A 40 -13.67 7.39 -1.49
CA LYS A 40 -14.22 6.68 -2.63
C LYS A 40 -14.75 7.67 -3.67
N PRO A 41 -14.39 7.56 -4.96
CA PRO A 41 -15.03 8.33 -6.03
C PRO A 41 -16.54 8.00 -6.13
N ASP A 42 -17.37 9.00 -6.42
CA ASP A 42 -18.82 8.80 -6.58
C ASP A 42 -19.17 7.83 -7.72
N SER A 43 -18.35 7.82 -8.77
CA SER A 43 -18.51 6.96 -9.94
C SER A 43 -18.13 5.48 -9.72
N MET A 44 -17.61 5.12 -8.54
CA MET A 44 -17.16 3.76 -8.23
C MET A 44 -18.13 3.06 -7.28
N GLU A 45 -18.42 1.79 -7.56
CA GLU A 45 -19.20 0.93 -6.67
C GLU A 45 -18.48 0.70 -5.33
N LYS A 46 -19.25 0.61 -4.24
CA LYS A 46 -18.67 0.44 -2.89
C LYS A 46 -17.84 -0.84 -2.79
N ALA A 47 -18.32 -1.95 -3.37
CA ALA A 47 -17.62 -3.23 -3.32
C ALA A 47 -16.29 -3.19 -4.09
N ASP A 48 -16.25 -2.51 -5.24
CA ASP A 48 -15.03 -2.35 -6.03
C ASP A 48 -14.01 -1.45 -5.33
N TRP A 49 -14.48 -0.38 -4.68
CA TRP A 49 -13.65 0.47 -3.85
C TRP A 49 -13.03 -0.29 -2.67
N GLU A 50 -13.83 -1.01 -1.88
CA GLU A 50 -13.34 -1.79 -0.73
C GLU A 50 -12.32 -2.85 -1.15
N LYS A 51 -12.52 -3.45 -2.32
CA LYS A 51 -11.56 -4.38 -2.92
C LYS A 51 -10.25 -3.68 -3.29
N LEU A 52 -10.32 -2.53 -3.95
CA LEU A 52 -9.15 -1.76 -4.37
C LEU A 52 -8.36 -1.22 -3.16
N ASP A 53 -9.07 -0.67 -2.18
CA ASP A 53 -8.50 -0.20 -0.91
C ASP A 53 -7.76 -1.32 -0.18
N ARG A 54 -8.39 -2.50 -0.05
CA ARG A 54 -7.75 -3.67 0.56
C ARG A 54 -6.51 -4.14 -0.20
N GLN A 55 -6.50 -4.04 -1.53
CA GLN A 55 -5.33 -4.36 -2.35
C GLN A 55 -4.20 -3.37 -2.12
N ALA A 56 -4.46 -2.07 -2.17
CA ALA A 56 -3.46 -1.03 -1.92
C ALA A 56 -2.87 -1.15 -0.50
N LEU A 57 -3.73 -1.36 0.51
CA LEU A 57 -3.31 -1.61 1.89
C LEU A 57 -2.44 -2.87 2.02
N GLY A 58 -2.79 -3.93 1.29
CA GLY A 58 -1.99 -5.15 1.23
C GLY A 58 -0.59 -4.91 0.68
N VAL A 59 -0.47 -4.13 -0.39
CA VAL A 59 0.82 -3.75 -0.97
C VAL A 59 1.64 -2.95 0.03
N VAL A 60 1.07 -1.91 0.64
CA VAL A 60 1.75 -1.10 1.66
C VAL A 60 2.31 -2.01 2.77
N ARG A 61 1.47 -2.89 3.35
CA ARG A 61 1.88 -3.83 4.40
C ARG A 61 3.01 -4.77 3.98
N LEU A 62 3.00 -5.25 2.74
CA LEU A 62 4.04 -6.14 2.21
C LEU A 62 5.39 -5.42 2.03
N THR A 63 5.38 -4.10 1.85
CA THR A 63 6.59 -3.28 1.78
C THR A 63 7.12 -2.82 3.14
N LEU A 64 6.47 -3.15 4.25
CA LEU A 64 6.98 -2.84 5.59
C LEU A 64 7.93 -3.94 6.08
N ALA A 65 9.01 -3.55 6.77
CA ALA A 65 9.84 -4.48 7.52
C ALA A 65 9.05 -5.05 8.70
N ARG A 66 9.43 -6.25 9.17
CA ARG A 66 8.67 -6.97 10.21
C ARG A 66 8.47 -6.14 11.48
N ASN A 67 9.51 -5.45 11.92
CA ASN A 67 9.48 -4.59 13.10
C ASN A 67 8.45 -3.45 12.94
N VAL A 68 8.44 -2.79 11.78
CA VAL A 68 7.51 -1.68 11.48
C VAL A 68 6.07 -2.17 11.29
N ALA A 69 5.87 -3.31 10.61
CA ALA A 69 4.55 -3.89 10.38
C ALA A 69 3.83 -4.28 11.69
N VAL A 70 4.59 -4.76 12.67
CA VAL A 70 4.07 -5.12 14.00
C VAL A 70 3.63 -3.88 14.78
N GLU A 71 4.33 -2.76 14.66
CA GLU A 71 3.91 -1.47 15.24
C GLU A 71 2.64 -0.95 14.56
N PHE A 72 2.62 -0.95 13.23
CA PHE A 72 1.46 -0.50 12.45
C PHE A 72 0.18 -1.28 12.78
N SER A 73 0.31 -2.57 13.06
CA SER A 73 -0.82 -3.43 13.44
C SER A 73 -1.32 -3.21 14.86
N ARG A 74 -0.51 -2.61 15.75
CA ARG A 74 -0.90 -2.30 17.14
C ARG A 74 -1.66 -0.99 17.26
N THR A 75 -1.42 -0.06 16.33
CA THR A 75 -1.97 1.31 16.37
C THR A 75 -3.32 1.44 15.68
N ILE A 76 -3.69 0.52 14.78
CA ILE A 76 -5.01 0.47 14.16
C ILE A 76 -5.92 -0.44 15.02
N LYS A 77 -6.60 0.17 15.99
CA LYS A 77 -7.79 -0.37 16.66
C LYS A 77 -9.01 0.45 16.26
#